data_AF-A0A359F2E8-F1
#
_entry.id   AF-A0A359F2E8-F1
#
_cell.length_a   1.000
_cell.length_b   1.000
_cell.length_c   1.000
_cell.angle_alpha   90.00
_cell.angle_beta   90.00
_cell.angle_gamma   90.00
#
_symmetry.space_group_name_H-M   'P 1'
#
loop_
_entity.id
_entity.type
_entity.pdbx_description
1 polymer ?
#
loop_
_entity_poly.entity_id
_entity_poly.type
_entity_poly.pdbx_seq_one_letter_code
_entity_poly.pdbx_strand_id
1 'polypeptide(L)'
;MIRSASKPILVFSVWTLFVWAQRVVNVFTVAKLTPADQAGALVRPIVFTVLGLMCGYVALRPQPAVTTRRVVGGAAGVTVIQWLVQGVLIALRDYSTGFIVVHIVLGVVSVAVALWALRSTAGKDESSVDSPAVGGGLKQQQRPVAQGGL
;
A
#
# COMPACT_ATOMS: atom_id res chain seq x y z
N MET A 1 18.17 -13.36 -7.37
CA MET A 1 18.44 -12.07 -6.69
C MET A 1 17.15 -11.57 -6.05
N ILE A 2 17.04 -11.63 -4.72
CA ILE A 2 15.86 -11.14 -3.98
C ILE A 2 16.02 -9.62 -3.86
N ARG A 3 15.25 -8.83 -4.63
CA ARG A 3 15.19 -7.38 -4.40
C ARG A 3 14.57 -7.14 -3.02
N SER A 4 15.19 -6.28 -2.21
CA SER A 4 14.66 -5.90 -0.91
C SER A 4 13.26 -5.31 -1.08
N ALA A 5 12.27 -5.94 -0.44
CA ALA A 5 10.91 -5.45 -0.45
C ALA A 5 10.83 -4.01 0.09
N SER A 6 9.93 -3.19 -0.47
CA SER A 6 9.69 -1.85 0.04
C SER A 6 9.16 -1.95 1.48
N LYS A 7 10.04 -1.70 2.46
CA LYS A 7 9.73 -1.78 3.90
C LYS A 7 8.42 -1.07 4.26
N PRO A 8 8.11 0.15 3.76
CA PRO A 8 6.86 0.83 4.11
C PRO A 8 5.61 0.09 3.62
N ILE A 9 5.64 -0.49 2.42
CA ILE A 9 4.51 -1.22 1.85
C ILE A 9 4.29 -2.54 2.60
N LEU A 10 5.38 -3.22 3.00
CA LEU A 10 5.29 -4.41 3.84
C LEU A 10 4.71 -4.10 5.22
N VAL A 11 5.17 -3.03 5.87
CA VAL A 11 4.63 -2.61 7.18
C VAL A 11 3.14 -2.31 7.06
N PHE A 12 2.73 -1.56 6.02
CA PHE A 12 1.31 -1.28 5.79
C PHE A 12 0.49 -2.55 5.52
N SER A 13 1.01 -3.49 4.73
CA SER A 13 0.39 -4.79 4.47
C SER A 13 0.19 -5.58 5.77
N VAL A 14 1.26 -5.78 6.54
CA VAL A 14 1.23 -6.57 7.79
C VAL A 14 0.30 -5.92 8.82
N TRP A 15 0.39 -4.60 8.99
CA TRP A 15 -0.48 -3.86 9.89
C TRP A 15 -1.96 -4.00 9.50
N THR A 16 -2.27 -3.86 8.22
CA THR A 16 -3.64 -4.05 7.72
C THR A 16 -4.14 -5.47 8.00
N LEU A 17 -3.33 -6.49 7.70
CA LEU A 17 -3.70 -7.88 7.97
C LEU A 17 -3.90 -8.12 9.46
N PHE A 18 -3.05 -7.59 10.32
CA PHE A 18 -3.18 -7.71 11.77
C PHE A 18 -4.53 -7.17 12.28
N VAL A 19 -4.87 -5.93 11.92
CA VAL A 19 -6.11 -5.27 12.38
C VAL A 19 -7.35 -6.02 11.90
N TRP A 20 -7.37 -6.38 10.61
CA TRP A 20 -8.58 -6.90 9.99
C TRP A 20 -8.74 -8.40 10.16
N ALA A 21 -7.66 -9.20 10.20
CA ALA A 21 -7.75 -10.61 10.56
C ALA A 21 -8.26 -10.78 12.00
N GLN A 22 -7.78 -9.96 12.94
CA GLN A 22 -8.31 -9.97 14.31
C GLN A 22 -9.80 -9.60 14.32
N ARG A 23 -10.25 -8.69 13.44
CA ARG A 23 -11.68 -8.38 13.30
C ARG A 23 -12.48 -9.58 12.77
N VAL A 24 -11.96 -10.32 11.79
CA VAL A 24 -12.58 -11.56 11.31
C VAL A 24 -12.74 -12.55 12.47
N VAL A 25 -11.65 -12.82 13.20
CA VAL A 25 -11.68 -13.73 14.37
C VAL A 25 -12.73 -13.28 15.38
N ASN A 26 -12.74 -11.99 15.75
CA ASN A 26 -13.70 -11.46 16.72
C ASN A 26 -15.16 -11.61 16.29
N VAL A 27 -15.44 -11.53 14.98
CA VAL A 27 -16.80 -11.77 14.45
C VAL A 27 -17.24 -13.22 14.67
N PHE A 28 -16.33 -14.18 14.62
CA PHE A 28 -16.65 -15.59 14.84
C PHE A 28 -16.62 -16.02 16.31
N THR A 29 -15.76 -15.42 17.13
CA THR A 29 -15.50 -15.91 18.51
C THR A 29 -16.19 -15.10 19.60
N VAL A 30 -16.45 -13.81 19.35
CA VAL A 30 -16.95 -12.88 20.38
C VAL A 30 -18.30 -12.28 20.00
N ALA A 31 -18.51 -11.99 18.72
CA ALA A 31 -19.71 -11.33 18.26
C ALA A 31 -20.88 -12.34 18.24
N LYS A 32 -21.78 -12.26 19.23
CA LYS A 32 -23.02 -13.05 19.29
C LYS A 32 -24.04 -12.53 18.26
N LEU A 33 -23.71 -12.66 16.98
CA LEU A 33 -24.49 -12.14 15.87
C LEU A 33 -25.41 -13.20 15.29
N THR A 34 -26.53 -12.77 14.72
CA THR A 34 -27.30 -13.63 13.82
C THR A 34 -26.47 -13.92 12.56
N PRO A 35 -26.75 -15.01 11.81
CA PRO A 35 -26.03 -15.31 10.58
C PRO A 35 -26.07 -14.16 9.53
N ALA A 36 -27.19 -13.44 9.46
CA ALA A 36 -27.35 -12.30 8.56
C ALA A 36 -26.47 -11.10 8.97
N ASP A 37 -26.47 -10.76 10.26
CA ASP A 37 -25.64 -9.67 10.78
C ASP A 37 -24.15 -10.00 10.71
N GLN A 38 -23.81 -11.28 10.85
CA GLN A 38 -22.46 -11.79 10.71
C GLN A 38 -21.94 -11.61 9.28
N ALA A 39 -22.76 -11.91 8.27
CA ALA A 39 -22.40 -11.69 6.87
C ALA A 39 -22.10 -10.21 6.59
N GLY A 40 -22.96 -9.30 7.06
CA GLY A 40 -22.73 -7.86 6.95
C GLY A 40 -21.46 -7.39 7.68
N ALA A 41 -21.19 -7.94 8.87
CA ALA A 41 -20.01 -7.63 9.66
C ALA A 41 -18.69 -8.11 9.01
N LEU A 42 -18.74 -9.13 8.15
CA LEU A 42 -17.57 -9.71 7.49
C LEU A 42 -17.17 -9.00 6.19
N VAL A 43 -18.08 -8.31 5.52
CA VAL A 43 -17.79 -7.64 4.24
C VAL A 43 -16.55 -6.74 4.34
N ARG A 44 -16.55 -5.84 5.33
CA ARG A 44 -15.46 -4.88 5.53
C ARG A 44 -14.11 -5.54 5.86
N PRO A 45 -14.00 -6.39 6.90
CA PRO A 45 -12.72 -7.02 7.23
C PRO A 45 -12.19 -7.91 6.10
N ILE A 46 -13.05 -8.59 5.33
CA ILE A 46 -12.61 -9.37 4.17
C ILE A 46 -11.98 -8.45 3.10
N VAL A 47 -12.66 -7.36 2.73
CA VAL A 47 -12.14 -6.40 1.73
C VAL A 47 -10.76 -5.88 2.13
N PHE A 48 -10.61 -5.44 3.37
CA PHE A 48 -9.32 -4.93 3.85
C PHE A 48 -8.25 -6.02 3.97
N THR A 49 -8.63 -7.25 4.31
CA THR A 49 -7.71 -8.40 4.30
C THR A 49 -7.17 -8.63 2.88
N VAL A 50 -8.03 -8.62 1.87
CA VAL A 50 -7.62 -8.74 0.46
C VAL A 50 -6.70 -7.59 0.05
N LEU A 51 -7.02 -6.34 0.41
CA LEU A 51 -6.14 -5.20 0.14
C LEU A 51 -4.76 -5.34 0.82
N GLY A 52 -4.73 -5.84 2.05
CA GLY A 52 -3.50 -6.14 2.78
C GLY A 52 -2.65 -7.20 2.07
N LEU A 53 -3.27 -8.26 1.57
CA LEU A 53 -2.61 -9.31 0.77
C LEU A 53 -2.09 -8.76 -0.55
N MET A 54 -2.88 -7.94 -1.26
CA MET A 54 -2.45 -7.31 -2.52
C MET A 54 -1.24 -6.38 -2.29
N CYS A 55 -1.22 -5.60 -1.21
CA CYS A 55 -0.08 -4.77 -0.84
C CYS A 55 1.17 -5.60 -0.55
N GLY A 56 1.01 -6.72 0.18
CA GLY A 56 2.11 -7.66 0.43
C GLY A 56 2.64 -8.29 -0.85
N TYR A 57 1.74 -8.69 -1.75
CA TYR A 57 2.10 -9.26 -3.05
C TYR A 57 2.94 -8.28 -3.89
N VAL A 58 2.51 -7.02 -4.05
CA VAL A 58 3.26 -6.01 -4.81
C VAL A 58 4.56 -5.59 -4.11
N ALA A 59 4.68 -5.77 -2.79
CA ALA A 59 5.92 -5.50 -2.06
C ALA A 59 6.95 -6.62 -2.22
N LEU A 60 6.51 -7.87 -2.34
CA LEU A 60 7.36 -9.06 -2.40
C LEU A 60 7.68 -9.50 -3.84
N ARG A 61 6.89 -9.08 -4.82
CA ARG A 61 7.08 -9.46 -6.23
C ARG A 61 7.44 -8.25 -7.09
N PRO A 62 8.29 -8.43 -8.12
CA PRO A 62 8.52 -7.37 -9.11
C PRO A 62 7.19 -7.06 -9.81
N GLN A 63 6.78 -5.79 -9.74
CA GLN A 63 5.56 -5.31 -10.38
C GLN A 63 5.84 -3.99 -11.10
N PRO A 64 5.09 -3.66 -12.16
CA PRO A 64 5.16 -2.35 -12.78
C PRO A 64 4.87 -1.24 -11.75
N ALA A 65 5.63 -0.14 -11.81
CA ALA A 65 5.46 0.98 -10.88
C ALA A 65 4.02 1.50 -10.85
N VAL A 66 3.36 1.57 -12.01
CA VAL A 66 1.94 1.95 -12.15
C VAL A 66 1.01 1.02 -11.36
N THR A 67 1.26 -0.30 -11.39
CA THR A 67 0.47 -1.29 -10.65
C THR A 67 0.66 -1.12 -9.15
N THR A 68 1.91 -1.00 -8.69
CA THR A 68 2.22 -0.75 -7.28
C THR A 68 1.56 0.53 -6.79
N ARG A 69 1.65 1.63 -7.55
CA ARG A 69 1.06 2.92 -7.21
C ARG A 69 -0.47 2.85 -7.14
N ARG A 70 -1.13 2.16 -8.08
CA ARG A 70 -2.59 2.00 -8.07
C ARG A 70 -3.07 1.16 -6.89
N VAL A 71 -2.43 0.02 -6.63
CA VAL A 71 -2.79 -0.88 -5.53
C VAL A 71 -2.58 -0.20 -4.18
N VAL A 72 -1.38 0.34 -3.95
CA VAL A 72 -1.04 0.99 -2.67
C VAL A 72 -1.82 2.29 -2.50
N GLY A 73 -1.98 3.09 -3.55
CA GLY A 73 -2.75 4.33 -3.51
C GLY A 73 -4.23 4.09 -3.22
N GLY A 74 -4.85 3.10 -3.88
CA GLY A 74 -6.23 2.71 -3.62
C GLY A 74 -6.41 2.20 -2.18
N ALA A 75 -5.55 1.28 -1.73
CA ALA A 75 -5.60 0.74 -0.38
C ALA A 75 -5.39 1.82 0.69
N ALA A 76 -4.43 2.73 0.49
CA ALA A 76 -4.18 3.84 1.39
C ALA A 76 -5.38 4.81 1.45
N GLY A 77 -5.94 5.19 0.29
CA GLY A 77 -7.10 6.06 0.21
C GLY A 77 -8.32 5.49 0.94
N VAL A 78 -8.65 4.23 0.68
CA VAL A 78 -9.76 3.54 1.35
C VAL A 78 -9.51 3.42 2.86
N THR A 79 -8.28 3.15 3.29
CA THR A 79 -7.90 3.10 4.72
C THR A 79 -8.16 4.44 5.41
N VAL A 80 -7.73 5.54 4.79
CA VAL A 80 -7.92 6.90 5.35
C VAL A 80 -9.41 7.21 5.48
N ILE A 81 -10.18 7.03 4.40
CA ILE A 81 -11.63 7.31 4.40
C ILE A 81 -12.34 6.49 5.48
N GLN A 82 -12.02 5.20 5.56
CA GLN A 82 -12.63 4.28 6.52
C GLN A 82 -12.38 4.75 7.97
N TRP A 83 -11.16 5.15 8.30
CA TRP A 83 -10.84 5.59 9.67
C TRP A 83 -11.41 6.96 10.00
N LEU A 84 -11.56 7.86 9.02
CA LEU A 84 -12.28 9.12 9.21
C LEU A 84 -13.75 8.86 9.56
N VAL A 85 -14.44 8.05 8.76
CA VAL A 85 -15.84 7.68 9.00
C VAL A 85 -15.98 6.96 10.34
N GLN A 86 -15.09 6.00 10.62
CA GLN A 86 -15.12 5.23 11.86
C GLN A 86 -14.86 6.11 13.08
N GLY A 87 -13.93 7.06 12.99
CA GLY A 87 -13.65 8.03 14.05
C GLY A 87 -14.88 8.89 14.39
N VAL A 88 -15.56 9.42 13.36
CA VAL A 88 -16.81 10.18 13.53
C VAL A 88 -17.91 9.32 14.16
N LEU A 89 -18.13 8.11 13.65
CA LEU A 89 -19.16 7.21 14.19
C LEU A 89 -18.91 6.78 15.65
N ILE A 90 -17.64 6.68 16.05
CA ILE A 90 -17.27 6.38 17.44
C ILE A 90 -17.50 7.60 18.33
N ALA A 91 -17.15 8.80 17.85
CA ALA A 91 -17.37 10.03 18.60
C ALA A 91 -18.87 10.35 18.83
N LEU A 92 -19.74 9.92 17.92
CA LEU A 92 -21.19 10.13 17.99
C LEU A 92 -21.93 9.07 18.84
N ARG A 93 -21.24 8.09 19.44
CA ARG A 93 -21.84 6.99 20.19
C ARG A 93 -21.27 6.90 21.60
N ASP A 94 -22.10 6.50 22.55
CA ASP A 94 -21.73 6.31 23.96
C ASP A 94 -20.94 5.01 24.18
N TYR A 95 -19.71 4.96 23.67
CA TYR A 95 -18.79 3.85 23.91
C TYR A 95 -17.97 4.05 25.19
N SER A 96 -17.50 2.96 25.78
CA SER A 96 -16.57 3.03 26.91
C SER A 96 -15.26 3.72 26.50
N THR A 97 -14.64 4.47 27.42
CA THR A 97 -13.39 5.22 27.15
C THR A 97 -12.30 4.32 26.58
N GLY A 98 -12.14 3.11 27.11
CA GLY A 98 -11.17 2.13 26.60
C GLY A 98 -11.43 1.73 25.14
N PHE A 99 -12.69 1.56 24.76
CA PHE A 99 -13.06 1.26 23.38
C PHE A 99 -12.71 2.42 22.43
N ILE A 100 -13.01 3.66 22.85
CA ILE A 100 -12.71 4.86 22.06
C ILE A 100 -11.20 4.98 21.85
N VAL A 101 -10.40 4.92 22.92
CA VAL A 101 -8.94 5.09 22.87
C VAL A 101 -8.30 4.08 21.91
N VAL A 102 -8.66 2.80 22.03
CA VAL A 102 -8.10 1.75 21.16
C VAL A 102 -8.38 2.03 19.69
N HIS A 103 -9.60 2.46 19.34
CA HIS A 103 -9.95 2.70 17.94
C HIS A 103 -9.32 3.99 17.40
N ILE A 104 -9.18 5.04 18.21
CA ILE A 104 -8.44 6.23 17.79
C ILE A 104 -6.98 5.89 17.53
N VAL A 105 -6.32 5.16 18.43
CA VAL A 105 -4.93 4.74 18.24
C VAL A 105 -4.79 3.87 16.98
N LEU A 106 -5.65 2.87 16.80
CA LEU A 106 -5.65 2.03 15.60
C LEU A 106 -5.83 2.87 14.33
N GLY A 107 -6.72 3.87 14.36
CA GLY A 107 -6.95 4.76 13.23
C GLY A 107 -5.75 5.63 12.90
N VAL A 108 -5.17 6.29 13.90
CA VAL A 108 -3.98 7.13 13.73
C VAL A 108 -2.81 6.33 13.17
N VAL A 109 -2.51 5.17 13.75
CA VAL A 109 -1.42 4.31 13.28
C VAL A 109 -1.70 3.84 11.85
N SER A 110 -2.91 3.38 11.56
CA SER A 110 -3.29 2.93 10.21
C SER A 110 -3.14 4.01 9.15
N VAL A 111 -3.55 5.25 9.45
CA VAL A 111 -3.38 6.39 8.56
C VAL A 111 -1.89 6.71 8.37
N ALA A 112 -1.12 6.72 9.45
CA ALA A 112 0.31 7.00 9.39
C ALA A 112 1.06 5.99 8.50
N VAL A 113 0.84 4.68 8.69
CA VAL A 113 1.48 3.66 7.85
C VAL A 113 0.97 3.68 6.40
N ALA A 114 -0.30 4.00 6.17
CA ALA A 114 -0.85 4.13 4.82
C ALA A 114 -0.20 5.29 4.05
N LEU A 115 -0.09 6.47 4.67
CA LEU A 115 0.55 7.63 4.08
C LEU A 115 2.06 7.41 3.85
N TRP A 116 2.72 6.71 4.78
CA TRP A 116 4.12 6.35 4.61
C TRP A 116 4.34 5.39 3.43
N ALA A 117 3.49 4.37 3.28
CA ALA A 117 3.51 3.48 2.13
C ALA A 117 3.27 4.24 0.83
N LEU A 118 2.29 5.15 0.79
CA LEU A 118 1.99 5.97 -0.37
C LEU A 118 3.17 6.85 -0.79
N ARG A 119 3.79 7.56 0.16
CA ARG A 119 4.99 8.39 -0.10
C ARG A 119 6.14 7.57 -0.69
N SER A 120 6.31 6.33 -0.25
CA SER A 120 7.35 5.44 -0.79
C SER A 120 7.16 5.03 -2.25
N THR A 121 5.95 5.20 -2.80
CA THR A 121 5.67 4.95 -4.22
C THR A 121 5.92 6.17 -5.10
N ALA A 122 5.80 7.39 -4.57
CA ALA A 122 5.98 8.63 -5.33
C ALA A 122 7.45 8.92 -5.66
N GLY A 123 8.38 8.67 -4.74
CA GLY A 123 9.81 8.97 -4.95
C GLY A 123 10.54 8.10 -5.99
N LYS A 124 9.88 7.09 -6.58
CA LYS A 124 10.47 6.27 -7.66
C LYS A 124 10.32 6.93 -9.04
N ASP A 125 9.30 7.76 -9.23
CA ASP A 125 8.95 8.30 -10.55
C ASP A 125 9.89 9.46 -10.96
N GLU A 126 10.36 10.29 -10.01
CA GLU A 126 11.26 11.42 -10.28
C GLU A 126 12.67 10.98 -10.70
N SER A 127 13.20 9.90 -10.13
CA SER A 127 14.56 9.40 -10.46
C SER A 127 14.71 8.87 -11.89
N SER A 128 13.60 8.54 -12.55
CA SER A 128 13.57 8.07 -13.95
C SER A 128 13.43 9.19 -14.97
N VAL A 129 13.01 10.39 -14.57
CA VAL A 129 12.82 11.55 -15.47
C VAL A 129 14.10 12.40 -15.57
N ASP A 130 14.95 12.37 -14.53
CA ASP A 130 16.20 13.15 -14.45
C ASP A 130 17.46 12.44 -14.97
N SER A 131 17.32 11.42 -15.85
CA SER A 131 18.44 10.98 -16.70
C SER A 131 18.39 11.74 -18.02
N PRO A 132 19.03 12.93 -18.14
CA PRO A 132 19.27 13.51 -19.44
C PRO A 132 20.11 12.52 -20.24
N ALA A 133 19.68 12.26 -21.46
CA ALA A 133 20.41 11.55 -22.48
C ALA A 133 21.71 12.31 -22.83
N VAL A 134 22.70 12.29 -21.94
CA VAL A 134 24.08 12.71 -22.22
C VAL A 134 24.82 11.47 -22.66
N GLY A 135 24.80 11.20 -23.97
CA GLY A 135 25.55 10.07 -24.53
C GLY A 135 25.25 9.72 -25.99
N GLY A 136 24.47 10.52 -26.71
CA GLY A 136 24.17 10.31 -28.12
C GLY A 136 24.67 11.46 -28.98
N GLY A 137 25.90 11.35 -29.48
CA GLY A 137 26.36 12.15 -30.62
C GLY A 137 27.55 13.04 -30.32
N LEU A 138 28.76 12.50 -30.49
CA LEU A 138 29.93 13.17 -31.10
C LEU A 138 31.07 12.15 -31.19
N LYS A 139 31.04 11.37 -32.27
CA LYS A 139 32.13 10.64 -32.96
C LYS A 139 31.43 9.90 -34.11
N GLN A 140 30.81 10.61 -35.04
CA GLN A 140 31.49 11.03 -36.28
C GLN A 140 32.70 10.16 -36.61
N GLN A 141 32.44 9.14 -37.45
CA GLN A 141 33.06 9.11 -38.77
C GLN A 141 34.58 8.93 -38.78
N GLN A 142 35.05 7.74 -38.43
CA GLN A 142 36.36 7.26 -38.90
C GLN A 142 36.29 5.80 -39.33
N ARG A 143 36.09 5.60 -40.64
CA ARG A 143 36.72 4.60 -41.55
C ARG A 143 35.97 4.62 -42.89
N PRO A 144 36.56 4.24 -44.04
CA PRO A 144 37.99 4.12 -44.41
C PRO A 144 38.29 4.78 -45.79
N VAL A 145 39.55 5.10 -46.11
CA VAL A 145 39.98 5.23 -47.52
C VAL A 145 41.22 4.36 -47.71
N ALA A 146 41.06 3.35 -48.55
CA ALA A 146 42.12 2.52 -49.08
C ALA A 146 43.13 3.40 -49.82
N GLN A 147 44.41 3.31 -49.45
CA GLN A 147 45.50 3.71 -50.32
C GLN A 147 45.96 2.49 -51.11
N GLY A 148 45.79 2.56 -52.43
CA GLY A 148 46.47 1.72 -53.40
C GLY A 148 47.54 2.51 -54.15
N GLY A 149 48.58 1.79 -54.61
CA GLY A 149 49.65 2.26 -55.50
C GLY A 149 50.82 2.93 -54.75
N LEU A 150 52.09 2.59 -54.96
CA LEU A 150 52.81 1.83 -55.99
C LEU A 150 54.01 1.11 -55.33
#